data_AF-A0A812S8I2-F1
#
_entry.id   AF-A0A812S8I2-F1
#
_cell.length_a   1.000
_cell.length_b   1.000
_cell.length_c   1.000
_cell.angle_alpha   90.00
_cell.angle_beta   90.00
_cell.angle_gamma   90.00
#
_symmetry.space_group_name_H-M   'P 1'
#
loop_
_entity.id
_entity.type
_entity.pdbx_description
1 polymer ?
#
loop_
_entity_poly.entity_id
_entity_poly.type
_entity_poly.pdbx_seq_one_letter_code
_entity_poly.pdbx_strand_id
1 'polypeptide(L)'
;MCAMGKRLEDVSSVQISGCELACLNRTYRHEPGVFSALKDRAAPASHWLYYAADSRWHFGSSSSKNAGRLTTALRSPACDCTSLPPPESAPWEERVLLFGRVFGFKSSPAKVRCEFLEDCRAAWNAAKSSGACNAVHVTNCEISEINALYDMLTSDVEDGQAPRFCQRGKDLWLYYATDGRWHFGSGSAAAQNLPGHRFRSRECKAGALPVDISSWEVRDSASGSRRPSFRASNVRFERLASDDWSWCKDVWSVAAAVDISGSRCGDADGCYELQHCRRESDGSPVFKHRTAKCWLYFASDRRWYAGGNTDDMNLWASSGLLRSCTCAAGTLPGDIDVWEEKSFLYGGYVRTKACRVSSIPGPELRIFKDAVIAAPAAVRVSGAAADNWNGTYLRQVHSSCPTRLPTFCKTEADAWLYQCDDGRWYVGQKKHKDKRCAGRGLRSSVCDVGELPFLAAWDEHRWRYTMPLFEPTKRVKLLLED
;
A
#
# COMPACT_ATOMS: atom_id res chain seq x y z
N MET A 1 -15.82 -4.23 -36.58
CA MET A 1 -16.82 -4.03 -35.51
C MET A 1 -16.55 -2.69 -34.87
N CYS A 2 -17.38 -1.67 -35.12
CA CYS A 2 -17.26 -0.38 -34.44
C CYS A 2 -17.70 -0.57 -32.99
N ALA A 3 -16.85 -0.20 -32.02
CA ALA A 3 -17.25 -0.16 -30.62
C ALA A 3 -18.46 0.79 -30.49
N MET A 4 -19.63 0.27 -30.10
CA MET A 4 -20.80 1.12 -29.83
C MET A 4 -20.49 1.98 -28.60
N GLY A 5 -20.60 3.31 -28.74
CA GLY A 5 -20.46 4.24 -27.62
C GLY A 5 -21.58 4.05 -26.59
N LYS A 6 -21.35 4.43 -25.33
CA LYS A 6 -22.40 4.45 -24.31
C LYS A 6 -23.49 5.44 -24.70
N ARG A 7 -24.75 5.11 -24.40
CA ARG A 7 -25.87 6.03 -24.60
C ARG A 7 -25.72 7.21 -23.64
N LEU A 8 -26.06 8.41 -24.10
CA LEU A 8 -25.92 9.63 -23.30
C LEU A 8 -26.74 9.57 -21.99
N GLU A 9 -27.89 8.88 -22.03
CA GLU A 9 -28.76 8.65 -20.86
C GLU A 9 -28.09 7.86 -19.73
N ASP A 10 -27.08 7.03 -20.07
CA ASP A 10 -26.31 6.21 -19.15
C ASP A 10 -25.02 6.90 -18.67
N VAL A 11 -24.81 8.18 -19.02
CA VAL A 11 -23.56 8.90 -18.75
C VAL A 11 -23.83 10.13 -17.87
N SER A 12 -23.58 9.99 -16.57
CA SER A 12 -23.73 11.10 -15.62
C SER A 12 -22.66 12.20 -15.80
N SER A 13 -21.46 11.82 -16.25
CA SER A 13 -20.34 12.74 -16.49
C SER A 13 -19.25 12.16 -17.40
N VAL A 14 -18.55 13.06 -18.10
CA VAL A 14 -17.43 12.77 -19.00
C VAL A 14 -16.20 13.52 -18.53
N GLN A 15 -15.08 12.84 -18.38
CA GLN A 15 -13.78 13.48 -18.17
C GLN A 15 -13.03 13.57 -19.49
N ILE A 16 -12.60 14.79 -19.84
CA ILE A 16 -11.70 15.02 -20.98
C ILE A 16 -10.28 15.13 -20.41
N SER A 17 -9.34 14.39 -21.00
CA SER A 17 -7.91 14.42 -20.65
C SER A 17 -7.04 14.41 -21.91
N GLY A 18 -5.76 14.78 -21.75
CA GLY A 18 -4.76 14.72 -22.84
C GLY A 18 -4.82 15.85 -23.88
N CYS A 19 -5.67 16.87 -23.70
CA CYS A 19 -5.73 18.03 -24.59
C CYS A 19 -4.55 18.99 -24.34
N GLU A 20 -3.95 19.54 -25.42
CA GLU A 20 -2.93 20.61 -25.32
C GLU A 20 -3.50 21.88 -24.67
N LEU A 21 -4.78 22.15 -24.91
CA LEU A 21 -5.51 23.22 -24.27
C LEU A 21 -5.87 22.77 -22.85
N ALA A 22 -5.01 23.07 -21.88
CA ALA A 22 -5.17 22.67 -20.48
C ALA A 22 -6.53 23.08 -19.87
N CYS A 23 -7.17 24.14 -20.38
CA CYS A 23 -8.50 24.56 -19.97
C CYS A 23 -9.60 23.54 -20.29
N LEU A 24 -9.34 22.56 -21.17
CA LEU A 24 -10.29 21.54 -21.62
C LEU A 24 -10.17 20.22 -20.87
N ASN A 25 -9.09 20.00 -20.12
CA ASN A 25 -8.87 18.78 -19.35
C ASN A 25 -9.71 18.78 -18.06
N ARG A 26 -11.03 18.64 -18.20
CA ARG A 26 -12.01 18.85 -17.13
C ARG A 26 -13.15 17.83 -17.17
N THR A 27 -13.98 17.86 -16.12
CA THR A 27 -15.17 17.02 -15.99
C THR A 27 -16.42 17.78 -16.42
N TYR A 28 -17.15 17.23 -17.39
CA TYR A 28 -18.42 17.76 -17.89
C TYR A 28 -19.56 16.90 -17.35
N ARG A 29 -20.61 17.53 -16.82
CA ARG A 29 -21.76 16.84 -16.24
C ARG A 29 -23.03 17.15 -17.02
N HIS A 30 -23.97 16.21 -17.00
CA HIS A 30 -25.29 16.43 -17.60
C HIS A 30 -25.99 17.60 -16.92
N GLU A 31 -26.55 18.50 -17.73
CA GLU A 31 -27.41 19.57 -17.23
C GLU A 31 -28.87 19.08 -17.24
N PRO A 32 -29.59 19.12 -16.12
CA PRO A 32 -30.99 18.70 -16.10
C PRO A 32 -31.82 19.50 -17.12
N GLY A 33 -32.55 18.82 -18.00
CA GLY A 33 -33.47 19.44 -18.97
C GLY A 33 -32.86 19.86 -20.31
N VAL A 34 -31.56 19.63 -20.55
CA VAL A 34 -30.94 19.90 -21.87
C VAL A 34 -30.46 18.59 -22.47
N PHE A 35 -31.17 18.09 -23.49
CA PHE A 35 -30.68 16.95 -24.28
C PHE A 35 -29.41 17.35 -25.05
N SER A 36 -28.41 16.46 -25.04
CA SER A 36 -27.19 16.56 -25.86
C SER A 36 -26.24 17.70 -25.50
N ALA A 37 -26.18 18.10 -24.24
CA ALA A 37 -25.16 19.04 -23.74
C ALA A 37 -24.66 18.69 -22.34
N LEU A 38 -23.33 18.72 -22.16
CA LEU A 38 -22.64 18.55 -20.90
C LEU A 38 -21.91 19.86 -20.54
N LYS A 39 -22.00 20.28 -19.27
CA LYS A 39 -21.44 21.54 -18.78
C LYS A 39 -20.37 21.28 -17.72
N ASP A 40 -19.26 22.01 -17.78
CA ASP A 40 -18.32 22.07 -16.67
C ASP A 40 -18.83 23.08 -15.62
N ARG A 41 -19.09 22.60 -14.40
CA ARG A 41 -19.54 23.47 -13.29
C ARG A 41 -18.41 24.31 -12.68
N ALA A 42 -17.15 23.89 -12.85
CA ALA A 42 -15.98 24.57 -12.31
C ALA A 42 -15.36 25.58 -13.29
N ALA A 43 -15.86 25.66 -14.54
CA ALA A 43 -15.46 26.69 -15.49
C ALA A 43 -16.23 27.99 -15.24
N PRO A 44 -15.55 29.16 -15.32
CA PRO A 44 -16.25 30.43 -15.42
C PRO A 44 -17.10 30.44 -16.71
N ALA A 45 -18.40 30.22 -16.55
CA ALA A 45 -19.55 30.47 -17.44
C ALA A 45 -19.55 30.02 -18.93
N SER A 46 -18.50 29.44 -19.52
CA SER A 46 -18.45 29.36 -20.99
C SER A 46 -17.78 28.12 -21.58
N HIS A 47 -17.89 26.93 -20.98
CA HIS A 47 -17.41 25.71 -21.62
C HIS A 47 -18.47 24.60 -21.63
N TRP A 48 -18.79 24.14 -22.83
CA TRP A 48 -19.81 23.15 -23.12
C TRP A 48 -19.25 22.10 -24.06
N LEU A 49 -19.64 20.86 -23.81
CA LEU A 49 -19.59 19.77 -24.76
C LEU A 49 -21.02 19.57 -25.29
N TYR A 50 -21.29 19.85 -26.56
CA TYR A 50 -22.64 19.81 -27.13
C TYR A 50 -22.67 19.16 -28.50
N TYR A 51 -23.77 18.49 -28.82
CA TYR A 51 -23.97 17.91 -30.15
C TYR A 51 -24.55 18.97 -31.10
N ALA A 52 -23.93 19.18 -32.26
CA ALA A 52 -24.36 20.18 -33.24
C ALA A 52 -25.05 19.56 -34.46
N ALA A 53 -25.64 20.42 -35.29
CA ALA A 53 -26.40 20.01 -36.47
C ALA A 53 -25.55 19.28 -37.54
N ASP A 54 -24.22 19.39 -37.51
CA ASP A 54 -23.31 18.67 -38.42
C ASP A 54 -23.05 17.22 -37.98
N SER A 55 -23.85 16.72 -37.03
CA SER A 55 -23.78 15.38 -36.48
C SER A 55 -22.46 15.07 -35.76
N ARG A 56 -21.89 16.07 -35.08
CA ARG A 56 -20.65 15.96 -34.32
C ARG A 56 -20.81 16.55 -32.92
N TRP A 57 -20.00 16.06 -31.99
CA TRP A 57 -19.82 16.69 -30.69
C TRP A 57 -18.82 17.83 -30.78
N HIS A 58 -19.15 18.95 -30.17
CA HIS A 58 -18.37 20.17 -30.19
C HIS A 58 -17.97 20.60 -28.80
N PHE A 59 -16.76 21.13 -28.71
CA PHE A 59 -16.26 21.82 -27.55
C PHE A 59 -16.28 23.33 -27.77
N GLY A 60 -17.09 24.08 -27.03
CA GLY A 60 -17.20 25.52 -27.24
C GLY A 60 -17.86 26.28 -26.10
N SER A 61 -18.07 27.58 -26.32
CA SER A 61 -18.73 28.44 -25.36
C SER A 61 -20.25 28.33 -25.35
N SER A 62 -20.88 28.88 -24.32
CA SER A 62 -22.34 29.02 -24.28
C SER A 62 -22.86 29.76 -25.51
N SER A 63 -22.13 30.79 -25.97
CA SER A 63 -22.42 31.50 -27.21
C SER A 63 -22.32 30.59 -28.43
N SER A 64 -21.28 29.75 -28.53
CA SER A 64 -21.14 28.80 -29.65
C SER A 64 -22.23 27.74 -29.65
N LYS A 65 -22.60 27.22 -28.47
CA LYS A 65 -23.73 26.30 -28.26
C LYS A 65 -25.05 26.92 -28.74
N ASN A 66 -25.38 28.12 -28.26
CA ASN A 66 -26.65 28.78 -28.56
C ASN A 66 -26.75 29.22 -30.02
N ALA A 67 -25.63 29.61 -30.64
CA ALA A 67 -25.62 30.05 -32.03
C ALA A 67 -25.70 28.90 -33.03
N GLY A 68 -25.53 27.64 -32.59
CA GLY A 68 -25.33 26.50 -33.50
C GLY A 68 -24.12 26.68 -34.44
N ARG A 69 -23.21 27.61 -34.12
CA ARG A 69 -22.09 28.01 -34.98
C ARG A 69 -20.84 27.20 -34.67
N LEU A 70 -20.11 26.88 -35.72
CA LEU A 70 -18.88 26.06 -35.73
C LEU A 70 -17.64 26.74 -35.10
N THR A 71 -17.81 27.82 -34.32
CA THR A 71 -16.75 28.51 -33.56
C THR A 71 -16.43 27.70 -32.30
N THR A 72 -15.86 26.53 -32.49
CA THR A 72 -15.57 25.54 -31.45
C THR A 72 -14.09 25.21 -31.49
N ALA A 73 -13.50 24.94 -30.33
CA ALA A 73 -12.08 24.64 -30.20
C ALA A 73 -11.76 23.21 -30.68
N LEU A 74 -12.71 22.29 -30.49
CA LEU A 74 -12.59 20.88 -30.89
C LEU A 74 -13.92 20.38 -31.44
N ARG A 75 -13.86 19.45 -32.39
CA ARG A 75 -15.03 18.66 -32.83
C ARG A 75 -14.69 17.18 -32.99
N SER A 76 -15.63 16.31 -32.67
CA SER A 76 -15.50 14.87 -32.86
C SER A 76 -15.64 14.49 -34.35
N PRO A 77 -15.32 13.24 -34.72
CA PRO A 77 -15.86 12.62 -35.93
C PRO A 77 -17.40 12.61 -35.92
N ALA A 78 -18.01 12.44 -37.09
CA ALA A 78 -19.46 12.29 -37.19
C ALA A 78 -19.91 11.03 -36.43
N CYS A 79 -20.89 11.15 -35.55
CA CYS A 79 -21.45 10.06 -34.75
C CYS A 79 -22.93 10.32 -34.47
N ASP A 80 -23.65 9.35 -33.92
CA ASP A 80 -25.05 9.54 -33.52
C ASP A 80 -25.15 10.45 -32.27
N CYS A 81 -26.19 11.28 -32.19
CA CYS A 81 -26.46 12.17 -31.06
C CYS A 81 -26.77 11.43 -29.76
N THR A 82 -27.16 10.16 -29.88
CA THR A 82 -27.49 9.30 -28.75
C THR A 82 -26.26 8.73 -28.05
N SER A 83 -25.07 8.82 -28.66
CA SER A 83 -23.85 8.22 -28.15
C SER A 83 -22.66 9.18 -28.17
N LEU A 84 -21.84 9.13 -27.12
CA LEU A 84 -20.55 9.80 -27.15
C LEU A 84 -19.57 8.98 -28.01
N PRO A 85 -18.72 9.64 -28.82
CA PRO A 85 -17.73 8.94 -29.60
C PRO A 85 -16.82 8.14 -28.66
N PRO A 86 -16.52 6.86 -28.98
CA PRO A 86 -15.73 6.04 -28.08
C PRO A 86 -14.36 6.67 -27.84
N PRO A 87 -13.74 6.43 -26.68
CA PRO A 87 -12.45 7.03 -26.27
C PRO A 87 -11.34 6.82 -27.32
N GLU A 88 -11.44 5.74 -28.10
CA GLU A 88 -10.47 5.31 -29.11
C GLU A 88 -10.86 5.69 -30.55
N SER A 89 -11.95 6.46 -30.74
CA SER A 89 -12.37 6.91 -32.08
C SER A 89 -11.37 7.87 -32.71
N ALA A 90 -11.48 8.05 -34.04
CA ALA A 90 -10.65 8.95 -34.83
C ALA A 90 -10.48 10.32 -34.16
N PRO A 91 -9.30 10.95 -34.30
CA PRO A 91 -8.93 12.09 -33.46
C PRO A 91 -9.88 13.26 -33.59
N TRP A 92 -10.07 13.95 -32.47
CA TRP A 92 -10.80 15.21 -32.43
C TRP A 92 -10.05 16.24 -33.29
N GLU A 93 -10.78 16.91 -34.17
CA GLU A 93 -10.21 17.96 -35.02
C GLU A 93 -10.09 19.25 -34.20
N GLU A 94 -8.85 19.68 -33.93
CA GLU A 94 -8.57 20.97 -33.31
C GLU A 94 -8.70 22.10 -34.34
N ARG A 95 -9.53 23.10 -34.01
CA ARG A 95 -9.62 24.34 -34.78
C ARG A 95 -8.88 25.43 -34.04
N VAL A 96 -7.76 25.89 -34.61
CA VAL A 96 -7.06 27.06 -34.09
C VAL A 96 -7.91 28.30 -34.40
N LEU A 97 -8.52 28.86 -33.35
CA LEU A 97 -9.25 30.13 -33.41
C LEU A 97 -8.29 31.26 -33.06
N LEU A 98 -7.94 32.10 -34.04
CA LEU A 98 -7.25 33.37 -33.83
C LEU A 98 -8.26 34.50 -34.09
N PHE A 99 -8.54 35.31 -33.07
CA PHE A 99 -9.40 36.50 -33.17
C PHE A 99 -10.80 36.24 -33.79
N GLY A 100 -11.43 35.13 -33.44
CA GLY A 100 -12.78 34.80 -33.94
C GLY A 100 -12.86 34.33 -35.39
N ARG A 101 -11.73 34.09 -36.07
CA ARG A 101 -11.66 33.44 -37.39
C ARG A 101 -10.86 32.13 -37.31
N VAL A 102 -11.33 31.11 -38.04
CA VAL A 102 -10.65 29.81 -38.16
C VAL A 102 -9.50 29.98 -39.16
N PHE A 103 -8.25 29.87 -38.71
CA PHE A 103 -7.06 30.15 -39.54
C PHE A 103 -6.37 28.90 -40.10
N GLY A 104 -6.84 27.71 -39.77
CA GLY A 104 -6.33 26.46 -40.30
C GLY A 104 -6.49 25.29 -39.33
N PHE A 105 -6.31 24.08 -39.84
CA PHE A 105 -6.21 22.86 -39.05
C PHE A 105 -4.74 22.65 -38.69
N LYS A 106 -4.41 22.49 -37.41
CA LYS A 106 -3.13 21.86 -37.06
C LYS A 106 -3.22 20.41 -37.54
N SER A 107 -2.27 19.98 -38.36
CA SER A 107 -2.19 18.63 -38.92
C SER A 107 -1.83 17.56 -37.88
N SER A 108 -1.45 17.95 -36.66
CA SER A 108 -1.25 17.03 -35.55
C SER A 108 -2.54 16.90 -34.74
N PRO A 109 -3.20 15.74 -34.75
CA PRO A 109 -4.43 15.53 -33.99
C PRO A 109 -4.18 15.66 -32.48
N ALA A 110 -4.99 16.47 -31.81
CA ALA A 110 -5.06 16.45 -30.35
C ALA A 110 -5.59 15.09 -29.89
N LYS A 111 -4.79 14.33 -29.12
CA LYS A 111 -5.23 13.08 -28.50
C LYS A 111 -6.11 13.41 -27.30
N VAL A 112 -7.35 13.74 -27.56
CA VAL A 112 -8.37 13.94 -26.54
C VAL A 112 -8.89 12.58 -26.11
N ARG A 113 -8.68 12.21 -24.84
CA ARG A 113 -9.33 11.05 -24.24
C ARG A 113 -10.63 11.50 -23.58
N CYS A 114 -11.72 10.83 -23.92
CA CYS A 114 -12.97 10.93 -23.19
C CYS A 114 -13.11 9.65 -22.36
N GLU A 115 -13.02 9.75 -21.03
CA GLU A 115 -13.23 8.62 -20.14
C GLU A 115 -14.55 8.83 -19.37
N PHE A 116 -15.34 7.76 -19.24
CA PHE A 116 -16.55 7.78 -18.44
C PHE A 116 -16.17 7.74 -16.96
N LEU A 117 -16.61 8.73 -16.20
CA LEU A 117 -16.19 8.89 -14.80
C LEU A 117 -16.56 7.69 -13.92
N GLU A 118 -17.67 7.03 -14.24
CA GLU A 118 -18.15 5.83 -13.53
C GLU A 118 -17.23 4.63 -13.74
N ASP A 119 -16.71 4.43 -14.95
CA ASP A 119 -15.76 3.36 -15.25
C ASP A 119 -14.41 3.64 -14.57
N CYS A 120 -13.96 4.89 -14.59
CA CYS A 120 -12.75 5.31 -13.87
C CYS A 120 -12.92 5.14 -12.35
N ARG A 121 -14.08 5.53 -11.80
CA ARG A 121 -14.40 5.35 -10.37
C ARG A 121 -14.41 3.87 -9.99
N ALA A 122 -15.07 3.03 -10.78
CA ALA A 122 -15.10 1.59 -10.55
C ALA A 122 -13.69 0.99 -10.59
N ALA A 123 -12.86 1.39 -11.56
CA ALA A 123 -11.48 0.94 -11.68
C ALA A 123 -10.62 1.36 -10.48
N TRP A 124 -10.73 2.62 -10.02
CA TRP A 124 -10.00 3.07 -8.84
C TRP A 124 -10.48 2.43 -7.55
N ASN A 125 -11.78 2.22 -7.40
CA ASN A 125 -12.34 1.53 -6.24
C ASN A 125 -11.89 0.07 -6.21
N ALA A 126 -11.92 -0.64 -7.34
CA ALA A 126 -11.39 -2.00 -7.45
C ALA A 126 -9.89 -2.06 -7.09
N ALA A 127 -9.10 -1.10 -7.58
CA ALA A 127 -7.68 -0.99 -7.26
C ALA A 127 -7.45 -0.78 -5.76
N LYS A 128 -8.23 0.08 -5.08
CA LYS A 128 -8.16 0.29 -3.63
C LYS A 128 -8.61 -0.95 -2.84
N SER A 129 -9.73 -1.56 -3.23
CA SER A 129 -10.31 -2.72 -2.56
C SER A 129 -9.48 -3.99 -2.69
N SER A 130 -8.55 -4.05 -3.65
CA SER A 130 -7.58 -5.15 -3.74
C SER A 130 -6.66 -5.25 -2.51
N GLY A 131 -6.69 -4.26 -1.60
CA GLY A 131 -5.85 -4.23 -0.39
C GLY A 131 -4.37 -4.06 -0.70
N ALA A 132 -4.02 -3.77 -1.96
CA ALA A 132 -2.67 -3.92 -2.46
C ALA A 132 -1.68 -2.86 -1.96
N CYS A 133 -2.13 -1.72 -1.40
CA CYS A 133 -1.16 -0.66 -1.10
C CYS A 133 -1.63 0.43 -0.15
N ASN A 134 -1.17 0.36 1.10
CA ASN A 134 -1.17 1.51 2.00
C ASN A 134 0.11 2.35 1.88
N ALA A 135 1.17 1.83 1.25
CA ALA A 135 2.39 2.58 0.97
C ALA A 135 3.14 2.04 -0.26
N VAL A 136 3.82 2.94 -0.97
CA VAL A 136 4.65 2.65 -2.14
C VAL A 136 6.10 2.96 -1.80
N HIS A 137 7.00 1.98 -1.96
CA HIS A 137 8.44 2.22 -1.85
C HIS A 137 9.02 2.42 -3.25
N VAL A 138 9.52 3.63 -3.48
CA VAL A 138 10.22 3.99 -4.72
C VAL A 138 11.71 3.86 -4.48
N THR A 139 12.39 3.06 -5.30
CA THR A 139 13.84 2.82 -5.22
C THR A 139 14.49 2.94 -6.59
N ASN A 140 15.83 3.10 -6.61
CA ASN A 140 16.65 3.17 -7.83
C ASN A 140 16.24 4.28 -8.81
N CYS A 141 15.65 5.37 -8.32
CA CYS A 141 15.50 6.61 -9.07
C CYS A 141 16.83 7.37 -9.09
N GLU A 142 17.20 7.95 -10.23
CA GLU A 142 18.38 8.84 -10.34
C GLU A 142 18.24 10.09 -9.47
N ILE A 143 17.00 10.56 -9.27
CA ILE A 143 16.69 11.66 -8.37
C ILE A 143 16.57 11.05 -6.97
N SER A 144 17.62 11.20 -6.17
CA SER A 144 17.70 10.63 -4.81
C SER A 144 16.54 11.03 -3.91
N GLU A 145 16.02 12.25 -4.06
CA GLU A 145 14.88 12.76 -3.29
C GLU A 145 13.60 11.95 -3.51
N ILE A 146 13.45 11.34 -4.68
CA ILE A 146 12.30 10.50 -5.03
C ILE A 146 12.40 9.12 -4.37
N ASN A 147 13.60 8.63 -4.08
CA ASN A 147 13.81 7.33 -3.43
C ASN A 147 13.37 7.39 -1.96
N ALA A 148 12.16 6.92 -1.69
CA ALA A 148 11.59 6.90 -0.35
C ALA A 148 10.33 6.03 -0.29
N LEU A 149 9.83 5.88 0.92
CA LEU A 149 8.51 5.36 1.21
C LEU A 149 7.47 6.49 1.12
N TYR A 150 6.38 6.25 0.39
CA TYR A 150 5.23 7.14 0.26
C TYR A 150 4.01 6.46 0.86
N ASP A 151 3.35 7.11 1.81
CA ASP A 151 2.13 6.58 2.42
C ASP A 151 0.91 7.01 1.63
N MET A 152 -0.05 6.11 1.45
CA MET A 152 -1.35 6.43 0.90
C MET A 152 -2.13 7.28 1.92
N LEU A 153 -2.59 8.43 1.48
CA LEU A 153 -3.46 9.28 2.31
C LEU A 153 -4.91 8.91 2.01
N THR A 154 -5.56 8.25 2.97
CA THR A 154 -6.94 7.79 2.84
C THR A 154 -7.98 8.86 3.16
N SER A 155 -7.61 9.89 3.92
CA SER A 155 -8.55 10.93 4.40
C SER A 155 -9.06 11.87 3.32
N ASP A 156 -8.31 12.02 2.22
CA ASP A 156 -8.50 13.14 1.29
C ASP A 156 -8.99 12.72 -0.10
N VAL A 157 -9.27 11.42 -0.29
CA VAL A 157 -9.60 10.89 -1.60
C VAL A 157 -11.10 10.62 -1.66
N GLU A 158 -11.84 11.55 -2.28
CA GLU A 158 -13.26 11.32 -2.60
C GLU A 158 -13.46 10.00 -3.35
N ASP A 159 -14.62 9.37 -3.14
CA ASP A 159 -14.99 8.12 -3.79
C ASP A 159 -14.82 8.20 -5.32
N GLY A 160 -13.99 7.30 -5.85
CA GLY A 160 -13.66 7.21 -7.27
C GLY A 160 -12.48 8.04 -7.76
N GLN A 161 -11.77 8.78 -6.90
CA GLN A 161 -10.50 9.39 -7.27
C GLN A 161 -9.33 8.39 -7.11
N ALA A 162 -8.31 8.56 -7.95
CA ALA A 162 -7.06 7.81 -7.85
C ALA A 162 -6.39 8.03 -6.48
N PRO A 163 -5.71 7.02 -5.90
CA PRO A 163 -5.01 7.21 -4.65
C PRO A 163 -3.85 8.20 -4.82
N ARG A 164 -3.56 8.95 -3.76
CA ARG A 164 -2.41 9.84 -3.65
C ARG A 164 -1.50 9.31 -2.56
N PHE A 165 -0.20 9.34 -2.82
CA PHE A 165 0.81 8.90 -1.86
C PHE A 165 1.73 10.08 -1.52
N CYS A 166 2.01 10.31 -0.24
CA CYS A 166 2.84 11.40 0.22
C CYS A 166 4.14 10.86 0.85
N GLN A 167 5.27 11.46 0.47
CA GLN A 167 6.56 11.15 1.07
C GLN A 167 6.60 11.66 2.51
N ARG A 168 7.03 10.80 3.44
CA ARG A 168 7.10 11.17 4.86
C ARG A 168 8.03 12.35 5.10
N GLY A 169 7.49 13.38 5.78
CA GLY A 169 8.25 14.56 6.19
C GLY A 169 8.64 15.51 5.06
N LYS A 170 8.10 15.34 3.84
CA LYS A 170 8.39 16.19 2.69
C LYS A 170 7.12 16.50 1.91
N ASP A 171 7.08 17.66 1.27
CA ASP A 171 6.01 18.01 0.32
C ASP A 171 6.27 17.42 -1.06
N LEU A 172 6.38 16.08 -1.13
CA LEU A 172 6.58 15.34 -2.37
C LEU A 172 5.54 14.22 -2.45
N TRP A 173 4.81 14.21 -3.55
CA TRP A 173 3.61 13.40 -3.72
C TRP A 173 3.70 12.59 -5.00
N LEU A 174 3.25 11.35 -4.92
CA LEU A 174 2.98 10.47 -6.06
C LEU A 174 1.47 10.43 -6.30
N TYR A 175 1.02 10.93 -7.45
CA TYR A 175 -0.41 11.09 -7.74
C TYR A 175 -0.70 10.89 -9.23
N TYR A 176 -1.95 10.51 -9.54
CA TYR A 176 -2.43 10.39 -10.92
C TYR A 176 -2.94 11.75 -11.42
N ALA A 177 -2.29 12.30 -12.44
CA ALA A 177 -2.61 13.61 -12.98
C ALA A 177 -3.64 13.55 -14.12
N THR A 178 -4.16 14.72 -14.48
CA THR A 178 -5.13 14.93 -15.56
C THR A 178 -4.63 14.58 -16.97
N ASP A 179 -3.33 14.30 -17.14
CA ASP A 179 -2.76 13.82 -18.42
C ASP A 179 -2.71 12.28 -18.53
N GLY A 180 -3.37 11.57 -17.61
CA GLY A 180 -3.47 10.10 -17.63
C GLY A 180 -2.19 9.38 -17.22
N ARG A 181 -1.35 10.03 -16.41
CA ARG A 181 -0.05 9.53 -15.95
C ARG A 181 0.07 9.69 -14.44
N TRP A 182 0.93 8.89 -13.84
CA TRP A 182 1.41 9.12 -12.48
C TRP A 182 2.55 10.14 -12.50
N HIS A 183 2.56 11.06 -11.54
CA HIS A 183 3.56 12.10 -11.41
C HIS A 183 4.11 12.16 -9.99
N PHE A 184 5.36 12.61 -9.89
CA PHE A 184 5.91 13.15 -8.65
C PHE A 184 5.85 14.68 -8.66
N GLY A 185 5.31 15.29 -7.60
CA GLY A 185 5.15 16.74 -7.51
C GLY A 185 4.84 17.24 -6.11
N SER A 186 4.61 18.55 -5.98
CA SER A 186 4.22 19.18 -4.71
C SER A 186 2.78 18.84 -4.33
N GLY A 187 2.43 19.07 -3.06
CA GLY A 187 1.06 18.87 -2.57
C GLY A 187 0.05 19.75 -3.28
N SER A 188 0.44 20.96 -3.69
CA SER A 188 -0.40 21.85 -4.50
C SER A 188 -0.73 21.27 -5.88
N ALA A 189 0.25 20.64 -6.56
CA ALA A 189 0.05 20.00 -7.84
C ALA A 189 -0.77 18.71 -7.71
N ALA A 190 -0.51 17.93 -6.64
CA ALA A 190 -1.27 16.74 -6.30
C ALA A 190 -2.73 17.05 -6.01
N ALA A 191 -3.02 18.09 -5.21
CA ALA A 191 -4.38 18.50 -4.86
C ALA A 191 -5.23 18.82 -6.09
N GLN A 192 -4.62 19.42 -7.11
CA GLN A 192 -5.27 19.82 -8.36
C GLN A 192 -5.13 18.80 -9.50
N ASN A 193 -4.46 17.66 -9.24
CA ASN A 193 -4.11 16.65 -10.26
C ASN A 193 -3.42 17.26 -11.49
N LEU A 194 -2.59 18.29 -11.29
CA LEU A 194 -1.86 18.95 -12.37
C LEU A 194 -0.63 18.13 -12.77
N PRO A 195 -0.27 18.04 -14.06
CA PRO A 195 0.95 17.38 -14.48
C PRO A 195 2.18 18.00 -13.82
N GLY A 196 2.96 17.18 -13.11
CA GLY A 196 4.20 17.58 -12.47
C GLY A 196 5.32 17.85 -13.48
N HIS A 197 6.36 18.57 -13.06
CA HIS A 197 7.38 19.08 -13.97
C HIS A 197 8.59 18.15 -14.18
N ARG A 198 8.81 17.15 -13.31
CA ARG A 198 10.08 16.40 -13.30
C ARG A 198 9.96 14.92 -13.57
N PHE A 199 9.13 14.16 -12.88
CA PHE A 199 9.13 12.70 -12.98
C PHE A 199 7.72 12.18 -13.19
N ARG A 200 7.51 11.34 -14.20
CA ARG A 200 6.19 10.80 -14.53
C ARG A 200 6.24 9.43 -15.16
N SER A 201 5.15 8.69 -15.07
CA SER A 201 4.99 7.42 -15.77
C SER A 201 4.71 7.65 -17.26
N ARG A 202 4.71 6.57 -18.03
CA ARG A 202 3.96 6.55 -19.30
C ARG A 202 2.46 6.67 -19.03
N GLU A 203 1.74 7.05 -20.08
CA GLU A 203 0.28 7.08 -20.09
C GLU A 203 -0.27 5.69 -19.74
N CYS A 204 -1.21 5.66 -18.81
CA CYS A 204 -1.77 4.42 -18.26
C CYS A 204 -3.31 4.54 -18.22
N LYS A 205 -3.98 3.42 -17.94
CA LYS A 205 -5.44 3.38 -17.80
C LYS A 205 -5.83 3.73 -16.37
N ALA A 206 -7.02 4.29 -16.18
CA ALA A 206 -7.60 4.43 -14.85
C ALA A 206 -7.63 3.05 -14.12
N GLY A 207 -7.32 3.05 -12.83
CA GLY A 207 -7.17 1.83 -12.03
C GLY A 207 -5.76 1.24 -12.01
N ALA A 208 -4.87 1.61 -12.94
CA ALA A 208 -3.48 1.14 -12.92
C ALA A 208 -2.71 1.79 -11.76
N LEU A 209 -2.20 0.98 -10.83
CA LEU A 209 -1.43 1.47 -9.69
C LEU A 209 0.02 1.79 -10.10
N PRO A 210 0.75 2.63 -9.36
CA PRO A 210 2.10 3.04 -9.75
C PRO A 210 3.07 1.87 -9.97
N VAL A 211 2.90 0.77 -9.24
CA VAL A 211 3.77 -0.41 -9.37
C VAL A 211 3.54 -1.19 -10.65
N ASP A 212 2.34 -1.10 -11.24
CA ASP A 212 1.98 -1.82 -12.46
C ASP A 212 2.69 -1.19 -13.68
N ILE A 213 3.37 -0.06 -13.46
CA ILE A 213 3.96 0.75 -14.50
C ILE A 213 5.46 0.48 -14.57
N SER A 214 5.84 -0.25 -15.61
CA SER A 214 7.23 -0.63 -15.89
C SER A 214 8.09 0.50 -16.49
N SER A 215 7.52 1.66 -16.76
CA SER A 215 8.17 2.72 -17.53
C SER A 215 7.90 4.11 -16.99
N TRP A 216 8.97 4.79 -16.62
CA TRP A 216 8.97 6.14 -16.08
C TRP A 216 9.92 7.03 -16.90
N GLU A 217 9.66 8.33 -16.92
CA GLU A 217 10.45 9.32 -17.64
C GLU A 217 10.65 10.58 -16.78
N VAL A 218 11.84 11.18 -16.88
CA VAL A 218 12.15 12.49 -16.28
C VAL A 218 12.13 13.50 -17.39
N ARG A 219 11.41 14.56 -17.12
CA ARG A 219 11.44 15.75 -17.96
C ARG A 219 12.46 16.69 -17.36
N ASP A 220 13.55 16.88 -18.09
CA ASP A 220 14.48 17.96 -17.80
C ASP A 220 13.82 19.28 -18.22
N SER A 221 13.42 20.08 -17.24
CA SER A 221 12.74 21.35 -17.45
C SER A 221 13.64 22.39 -18.15
N ALA A 222 14.96 22.24 -18.08
CA ALA A 222 15.89 23.25 -18.61
C ALA A 222 16.18 23.08 -20.11
N SER A 223 16.19 21.86 -20.63
CA SER A 223 16.69 21.59 -21.98
C SER A 223 15.61 21.43 -23.04
N GLY A 224 14.33 21.27 -22.67
CA GLY A 224 13.25 20.90 -23.60
C GLY A 224 13.47 19.55 -24.33
N SER A 225 14.64 18.95 -24.14
CA SER A 225 15.10 17.71 -24.72
C SER A 225 14.53 16.58 -23.89
N ARG A 226 13.77 15.71 -24.57
CA ARG A 226 13.35 14.42 -24.00
C ARG A 226 14.61 13.55 -23.91
N ARG A 227 15.34 13.62 -22.79
CA ARG A 227 16.35 12.61 -22.51
C ARG A 227 15.66 11.24 -22.41
N PRO A 228 16.32 10.16 -22.88
CA PRO A 228 15.71 8.83 -22.86
C PRO A 228 15.31 8.45 -21.45
N SER A 229 14.17 7.78 -21.36
CA SER A 229 13.59 7.15 -20.17
C SER A 229 14.62 6.32 -19.41
N PHE A 230 14.89 6.66 -18.15
CA PHE A 230 15.44 5.68 -17.21
C PHE A 230 14.33 4.71 -16.86
N ARG A 231 14.70 3.43 -16.81
CA ARG A 231 13.85 2.41 -16.20
C ARG A 231 13.95 2.61 -14.69
N ALA A 232 12.99 3.31 -14.08
CA ALA A 232 12.74 3.09 -12.66
C ALA A 232 12.28 1.64 -12.54
N SER A 233 13.25 0.74 -12.32
CA SER A 233 13.03 -0.69 -12.50
C SER A 233 12.24 -1.32 -11.36
N ASN A 234 11.94 -0.58 -10.29
CA ASN A 234 11.35 -1.14 -9.07
C ASN A 234 10.52 -0.09 -8.29
N VAL A 235 9.33 0.27 -8.79
CA VAL A 235 8.25 0.73 -7.91
C VAL A 235 7.60 -0.53 -7.38
N ARG A 236 7.81 -0.86 -6.10
CA ARG A 236 7.28 -2.10 -5.50
C ARG A 236 6.23 -1.75 -4.45
N PHE A 237 5.20 -2.57 -4.37
CA PHE A 237 4.37 -2.61 -3.18
C PHE A 237 5.23 -3.18 -2.07
N GLU A 238 5.55 -2.33 -1.10
CA GLU A 238 5.83 -2.87 0.22
C GLU A 238 4.48 -2.92 0.92
N ARG A 239 4.04 -4.15 1.21
CA ARG A 239 3.16 -4.34 2.36
C ARG A 239 3.82 -3.57 3.49
N LEU A 240 3.11 -2.59 4.06
CA LEU A 240 3.66 -1.66 5.04
C LEU A 240 4.53 -2.46 6.00
N ALA A 241 5.82 -2.13 6.05
CA ALA A 241 6.74 -2.71 7.00
C ALA A 241 6.21 -2.57 8.44
N SER A 242 5.18 -1.74 8.70
CA SER A 242 4.50 -1.72 9.99
C SER A 242 3.88 -3.06 10.37
N ASP A 243 3.39 -3.89 9.44
CA ASP A 243 2.95 -5.26 9.74
C ASP A 243 4.17 -6.10 10.15
N ASP A 244 5.25 -6.04 9.36
CA ASP A 244 6.50 -6.78 9.60
C ASP A 244 7.25 -6.31 10.85
N TRP A 245 7.03 -5.08 11.29
CA TRP A 245 7.63 -4.52 12.49
C TRP A 245 6.69 -4.58 13.70
N SER A 246 5.37 -4.67 13.51
CA SER A 246 4.41 -4.79 14.61
C SER A 246 4.71 -6.03 15.44
N TRP A 247 4.96 -7.18 14.80
CA TRP A 247 5.36 -8.40 15.51
C TRP A 247 6.77 -8.27 16.13
N CYS A 248 7.68 -7.51 15.50
CA CYS A 248 9.01 -7.29 16.07
C CYS A 248 8.92 -6.47 17.35
N LYS A 249 8.20 -5.34 17.32
CA LYS A 249 7.93 -4.50 18.50
C LYS A 249 7.38 -5.34 19.64
N ASP A 250 6.48 -6.22 19.27
CA ASP A 250 5.91 -7.21 20.14
C ASP A 250 7.02 -8.13 20.73
N VAL A 251 7.80 -8.83 19.92
CA VAL A 251 8.88 -9.71 20.42
C VAL A 251 9.94 -8.96 21.25
N TRP A 252 10.20 -7.70 20.92
CA TRP A 252 11.12 -6.83 21.67
C TRP A 252 10.56 -6.29 22.97
N SER A 253 9.23 -6.25 23.16
CA SER A 253 8.68 -5.92 24.47
C SER A 253 9.07 -6.97 25.53
N VAL A 254 9.56 -8.14 25.10
CA VAL A 254 9.98 -9.27 25.92
C VAL A 254 11.51 -9.39 25.95
N ALA A 255 12.15 -9.22 24.79
CA ALA A 255 13.60 -9.11 24.70
C ALA A 255 14.05 -7.69 25.07
N ALA A 256 14.40 -7.47 26.33
CA ALA A 256 14.70 -6.13 26.82
C ALA A 256 15.95 -5.49 26.17
N ALA A 257 16.86 -6.30 25.60
CA ALA A 257 18.10 -5.79 25.05
C ALA A 257 18.72 -6.60 23.90
N VAL A 258 19.55 -5.90 23.12
CA VAL A 258 20.48 -6.43 22.12
C VAL A 258 21.89 -6.20 22.64
N ASP A 259 22.74 -7.22 22.61
CA ASP A 259 24.16 -7.05 22.92
C ASP A 259 24.97 -7.11 21.62
N ILE A 260 25.82 -6.09 21.41
CA ILE A 260 26.79 -6.04 20.32
C ILE A 260 28.18 -6.18 20.94
N SER A 261 29.00 -7.08 20.41
CA SER A 261 30.36 -7.27 20.89
C SER A 261 31.34 -7.52 19.75
N GLY A 262 32.60 -7.15 19.92
CA GLY A 262 33.68 -7.42 18.96
C GLY A 262 33.79 -6.40 17.82
N SER A 263 33.11 -5.26 17.92
CA SER A 263 33.36 -4.08 17.09
C SER A 263 34.75 -3.50 17.39
N ARG A 264 35.47 -2.98 16.39
CA ARG A 264 36.71 -2.22 16.67
C ARG A 264 36.39 -0.76 17.02
N CYS A 265 35.22 -0.28 16.63
CA CYS A 265 34.59 0.95 17.08
C CYS A 265 33.94 0.68 18.45
N GLY A 266 34.73 0.77 19.53
CA GLY A 266 34.30 0.41 20.88
C GLY A 266 33.04 1.11 21.39
N ASP A 267 32.67 2.26 20.83
CA ASP A 267 31.43 2.97 21.16
C ASP A 267 30.15 2.25 20.68
N ALA A 268 30.29 1.27 19.77
CA ALA A 268 29.19 0.45 19.28
C ALA A 268 29.06 -0.89 20.03
N ASP A 269 30.05 -1.26 20.85
CA ASP A 269 30.00 -2.47 21.67
C ASP A 269 29.27 -2.21 22.98
N GLY A 270 28.31 -3.08 23.29
CA GLY A 270 27.60 -3.11 24.55
C GLY A 270 26.13 -3.45 24.40
N CYS A 271 25.41 -3.19 25.47
CA CYS A 271 24.01 -3.58 25.62
C CYS A 271 23.09 -2.41 25.23
N TYR A 272 22.22 -2.65 24.26
CA TYR A 272 21.24 -1.73 23.73
C TYR A 272 19.84 -2.11 24.21
N GLU A 273 19.15 -1.20 24.89
CA GLU A 273 17.80 -1.43 25.39
C GLU A 273 16.76 -0.88 24.44
N LEU A 274 15.66 -1.62 24.25
CA LEU A 274 14.54 -1.15 23.46
C LEU A 274 14.02 0.15 24.06
N GLN A 275 14.00 1.21 23.27
CA GLN A 275 13.36 2.44 23.67
C GLN A 275 11.94 2.47 23.11
N HIS A 276 10.99 2.84 23.97
CA HIS A 276 9.66 3.28 23.55
C HIS A 276 9.78 4.66 22.88
N CYS A 277 10.47 4.72 21.75
CA CYS A 277 10.55 5.93 20.95
C CYS A 277 9.24 6.12 20.18
N ARG A 278 8.80 7.38 20.09
CA ARG A 278 7.68 7.89 19.27
C ARG A 278 7.87 7.74 17.75
N ARG A 279 8.57 6.71 17.28
CA ARG A 279 8.61 6.37 15.86
C ARG A 279 7.30 5.70 15.47
N GLU A 280 6.30 6.53 15.23
CA GLU A 280 4.98 6.10 14.76
C GLU A 280 4.97 5.76 13.27
N SER A 281 5.92 6.29 12.50
CA SER A 281 5.81 6.27 11.05
C SER A 281 6.06 4.87 10.44
N ASP A 282 7.22 4.23 10.61
CA ASP A 282 7.51 2.91 9.99
C ASP A 282 7.29 1.73 10.93
N GLY A 283 7.22 2.00 12.23
CA GLY A 283 7.08 1.00 13.26
C GLY A 283 8.35 0.23 13.59
N SER A 284 9.50 0.56 13.00
CA SER A 284 10.77 -0.14 13.27
C SER A 284 11.20 0.04 14.73
N PRO A 285 11.68 -1.01 15.43
CA PRO A 285 12.18 -0.86 16.78
C PRO A 285 13.52 -0.12 16.77
N VAL A 286 13.75 0.68 17.81
CA VAL A 286 15.02 1.37 18.03
C VAL A 286 15.52 1.07 19.43
N PHE A 287 16.82 0.87 19.54
CA PHE A 287 17.47 0.53 20.79
C PHE A 287 18.49 1.60 21.13
N LYS A 288 18.54 1.99 22.39
CA LYS A 288 19.53 2.95 22.89
C LYS A 288 20.57 2.20 23.68
N HIS A 289 21.84 2.48 23.37
CA HIS A 289 22.95 1.94 24.13
C HIS A 289 22.82 2.37 25.60
N ARG A 290 23.01 1.44 26.55
CA ARG A 290 22.85 1.70 28.00
C ARG A 290 23.72 2.85 28.49
N THR A 291 24.99 2.84 28.09
CA THR A 291 26.02 3.76 28.60
C THR A 291 26.51 4.80 27.58
N ALA A 292 26.44 4.52 26.28
CA ALA A 292 26.97 5.36 25.21
C ALA A 292 25.86 6.17 24.54
N LYS A 293 26.21 7.25 23.84
CA LYS A 293 25.26 8.06 23.06
C LYS A 293 25.00 7.47 21.67
N CYS A 294 24.86 6.14 21.61
CA CYS A 294 24.71 5.38 20.38
C CYS A 294 23.32 4.76 20.30
N TRP A 295 22.83 4.61 19.08
CA TRP A 295 21.55 3.97 18.79
C TRP A 295 21.76 2.74 17.92
N LEU A 296 20.84 1.79 18.00
CA LEU A 296 20.69 0.69 17.06
C LEU A 296 19.33 0.85 16.39
N TYR A 297 19.30 1.05 15.08
CA TYR A 297 18.08 1.36 14.35
C TYR A 297 18.09 0.80 12.94
N PHE A 298 16.91 0.56 12.38
CA PHE A 298 16.74 0.19 10.98
C PHE A 298 16.63 1.45 10.10
N ALA A 299 17.48 1.57 9.09
CA ALA A 299 17.57 2.74 8.21
C ALA A 299 16.80 2.53 6.89
N SER A 300 16.66 3.62 6.13
CA SER A 300 15.89 3.65 4.87
C SER A 300 16.47 2.79 3.75
N ASP A 301 17.76 2.45 3.81
CA ASP A 301 18.46 1.56 2.88
C ASP A 301 18.33 0.06 3.24
N ARG A 302 17.42 -0.26 4.17
CA ARG A 302 17.09 -1.62 4.64
C ARG A 302 18.26 -2.33 5.32
N ARG A 303 19.02 -1.58 6.12
CA ARG A 303 20.09 -2.11 6.96
C ARG A 303 19.87 -1.67 8.40
N TRP A 304 20.33 -2.49 9.32
CA TRP A 304 20.53 -2.08 10.70
C TRP A 304 21.81 -1.26 10.82
N TYR A 305 21.76 -0.20 11.61
CA TYR A 305 22.89 0.65 11.94
C TYR A 305 23.07 0.68 13.44
N ALA A 306 24.32 0.53 13.90
CA ALA A 306 24.69 0.76 15.29
C ALA A 306 25.68 1.93 15.37
N GLY A 307 25.39 2.92 16.21
CA GLY A 307 26.11 4.19 16.32
C GLY A 307 25.21 5.38 16.02
N GLY A 308 25.82 6.52 15.66
CA GLY A 308 25.10 7.75 15.34
C GLY A 308 24.49 8.44 16.56
N ASN A 309 24.15 9.71 16.40
CA ASN A 309 23.44 10.47 17.42
C ASN A 309 21.91 10.33 17.24
N THR A 310 21.13 11.02 18.08
CA THR A 310 19.65 11.00 17.98
C THR A 310 19.13 11.53 16.65
N ASP A 311 19.84 12.47 16.01
CA ASP A 311 19.42 13.08 14.74
C ASP A 311 19.63 12.11 13.58
N ASP A 312 20.77 11.41 13.53
CA ASP A 312 21.05 10.34 12.56
C ASP A 312 19.96 9.27 12.60
N MET A 313 19.64 8.82 13.82
CA MET A 313 18.56 7.88 14.06
C MET A 313 17.26 8.46 13.51
N ASN A 314 16.81 9.65 13.96
CA ASN A 314 15.54 10.26 13.56
C ASN A 314 15.39 10.43 12.05
N LEU A 315 16.46 10.77 11.34
CA LEU A 315 16.47 10.99 9.89
C LEU A 315 16.54 9.70 9.05
N TRP A 316 16.59 8.52 9.70
CA TRP A 316 16.91 7.24 9.04
C TRP A 316 18.20 7.33 8.22
N ALA A 317 19.16 8.10 8.72
CA ALA A 317 20.39 8.33 8.02
C ALA A 317 21.15 7.01 7.94
N SER A 318 21.69 6.71 6.77
CA SER A 318 22.61 5.60 6.53
C SER A 318 24.00 5.86 7.14
N SER A 319 24.03 6.37 8.38
CA SER A 319 25.20 6.78 9.13
C SER A 319 25.30 5.98 10.42
N GLY A 320 26.43 5.33 10.66
CA GLY A 320 26.70 4.62 11.90
C GLY A 320 28.14 4.17 11.96
N LEU A 321 28.52 3.61 13.10
CA LEU A 321 29.84 2.98 13.27
C LEU A 321 29.82 1.56 12.70
N LEU A 322 28.68 0.88 12.83
CA LEU A 322 28.41 -0.42 12.24
C LEU A 322 27.16 -0.34 11.36
N ARG A 323 27.11 -1.20 10.34
CA ARG A 323 25.89 -1.50 9.61
C ARG A 323 25.79 -2.97 9.25
N SER A 324 24.58 -3.49 9.16
CA SER A 324 24.34 -4.84 8.66
C SER A 324 24.42 -4.89 7.12
N CYS A 325 24.39 -6.09 6.56
CA CYS A 325 23.96 -6.26 5.17
C CYS A 325 22.49 -5.85 5.00
N THR A 326 22.07 -5.66 3.75
CA THR A 326 20.65 -5.41 3.43
C THR A 326 19.82 -6.62 3.88
N CYS A 327 18.73 -6.37 4.60
CA CYS A 327 17.82 -7.40 5.11
C CYS A 327 16.36 -6.97 4.94
N ALA A 328 15.45 -7.94 5.04
CA ALA A 328 14.02 -7.66 4.95
C ALA A 328 13.54 -6.91 6.20
N ALA A 329 12.49 -6.11 6.07
CA ALA A 329 11.79 -5.57 7.23
C ALA A 329 11.37 -6.71 8.17
N GLY A 330 11.44 -6.48 9.47
CA GLY A 330 11.22 -7.50 10.48
C GLY A 330 12.39 -8.45 10.74
N THR A 331 13.52 -8.34 10.01
CA THR A 331 14.73 -9.12 10.36
C THR A 331 15.35 -8.54 11.64
N LEU A 332 15.57 -9.38 12.65
CA LEU A 332 16.15 -8.95 13.92
C LEU A 332 17.67 -8.75 13.79
N PRO A 333 18.29 -7.80 14.52
CA PRO A 333 19.73 -7.56 14.44
C PRO A 333 20.59 -8.81 14.69
N GLY A 334 20.20 -9.66 15.66
CA GLY A 334 20.94 -10.90 15.95
C GLY A 334 20.55 -12.11 15.11
N ASP A 335 19.68 -11.94 14.10
CA ASP A 335 19.48 -12.92 13.04
C ASP A 335 20.38 -12.60 11.81
N ILE A 336 21.22 -11.57 11.89
CA ILE A 336 22.07 -11.11 10.79
C ILE A 336 23.53 -11.48 11.02
N ASP A 337 24.05 -12.30 10.12
CA ASP A 337 25.42 -12.85 10.21
C ASP A 337 26.49 -11.91 9.65
N VAL A 338 26.10 -10.85 8.94
CA VAL A 338 27.03 -9.98 8.22
C VAL A 338 26.89 -8.54 8.69
N TRP A 339 27.92 -8.09 9.39
CA TRP A 339 28.11 -6.71 9.81
C TRP A 339 29.37 -6.11 9.18
N GLU A 340 29.28 -4.83 8.86
CA GLU A 340 30.33 -4.02 8.28
C GLU A 340 30.62 -2.84 9.20
N GLU A 341 31.88 -2.50 9.36
CA GLU A 341 32.35 -1.43 10.23
C GLU A 341 32.86 -0.26 9.40
N LYS A 342 32.53 0.96 9.83
CA LYS A 342 32.97 2.18 9.16
C LYS A 342 34.48 2.34 9.32
N SER A 343 35.20 2.27 8.20
CA SER A 343 36.64 2.48 8.15
C SER A 343 36.96 3.93 7.82
N PHE A 344 37.65 4.60 8.74
CA PHE A 344 38.19 5.95 8.52
C PHE A 344 39.32 5.98 7.49
N LEU A 345 40.04 4.86 7.32
CA LEU A 345 41.15 4.77 6.36
C LEU A 345 40.67 4.69 4.92
N TYR A 346 39.55 4.00 4.67
CA TYR A 346 39.05 3.74 3.32
C TYR A 346 37.80 4.56 2.95
N GLY A 347 37.28 5.39 3.86
CA GLY A 347 36.11 6.23 3.60
C GLY A 347 34.83 5.45 3.32
N GLY A 348 34.71 4.22 3.84
CA GLY A 348 33.61 3.30 3.56
C GLY A 348 33.39 2.28 4.68
N TYR A 349 32.54 1.28 4.45
CA TYR A 349 32.32 0.19 5.41
C TYR A 349 33.06 -1.07 4.95
N VAL A 350 33.70 -1.76 5.89
CA VAL A 350 34.47 -2.98 5.64
C VAL A 350 33.87 -4.11 6.47
N ARG A 351 33.68 -5.27 5.86
CA ARG A 351 33.13 -6.45 6.54
C ARG A 351 33.97 -6.81 7.77
N THR A 352 33.33 -6.92 8.93
CA THR A 352 33.97 -7.37 10.17
C THR A 352 33.48 -8.76 10.52
N LYS A 353 34.41 -9.68 10.79
CA LYS A 353 34.10 -11.05 11.28
C LYS A 353 34.04 -11.11 12.81
N ALA A 354 34.47 -10.04 13.48
CA ALA A 354 34.59 -9.99 14.93
C ALA A 354 33.28 -9.55 15.60
N CYS A 355 32.48 -8.74 14.90
CA CYS A 355 31.20 -8.27 15.41
C CYS A 355 30.20 -9.43 15.54
N ARG A 356 29.70 -9.62 16.75
CA ARG A 356 28.61 -10.52 17.09
C ARG A 356 27.47 -9.68 17.64
N VAL A 357 26.31 -9.83 17.04
CA VAL A 357 25.08 -9.24 17.56
C VAL A 357 24.24 -10.38 18.10
N SER A 358 24.12 -10.44 19.42
CA SER A 358 23.22 -11.38 20.08
C SER A 358 21.99 -10.62 20.54
N SER A 359 20.87 -10.90 19.88
CA SER A 359 19.57 -10.60 20.46
C SER A 359 19.45 -11.41 21.76
N ILE A 360 18.89 -10.84 22.83
CA ILE A 360 18.51 -11.61 24.03
C ILE A 360 16.99 -11.92 24.02
N PRO A 361 16.44 -12.67 23.06
CA PRO A 361 15.21 -13.41 23.26
C PRO A 361 15.56 -14.84 23.67
N GLY A 362 14.92 -15.34 24.72
CA GLY A 362 14.98 -16.77 25.00
C GLY A 362 14.58 -17.58 23.75
N PRO A 363 15.17 -18.77 23.51
CA PRO A 363 14.93 -19.60 22.32
C PRO A 363 13.44 -19.84 22.02
N GLU A 364 12.58 -19.78 23.04
CA GLU A 364 11.13 -19.89 22.95
C GLU A 364 10.49 -18.85 22.01
N LEU A 365 11.02 -17.62 21.93
CA LEU A 365 10.47 -16.55 21.08
C LEU A 365 10.67 -16.79 19.58
N ARG A 366 11.74 -17.50 19.19
CA ARG A 366 11.96 -17.88 17.78
C ARG A 366 10.93 -18.91 17.33
N ILE A 367 10.60 -19.86 18.20
CA ILE A 367 9.61 -20.90 17.94
C ILE A 367 8.21 -20.29 17.77
N PHE A 368 7.87 -19.26 18.56
CA PHE A 368 6.60 -18.54 18.39
C PHE A 368 6.51 -17.75 17.08
N LYS A 369 7.63 -17.20 16.59
CA LYS A 369 7.67 -16.46 15.30
C LYS A 369 7.29 -17.36 14.13
N ASP A 370 7.94 -18.50 14.02
CA ASP A 370 7.71 -19.43 12.90
C ASP A 370 6.27 -19.95 12.94
N ALA A 371 5.73 -20.21 14.13
CA ALA A 371 4.34 -20.58 14.34
C ALA A 371 3.34 -19.50 13.91
N VAL A 372 3.55 -18.24 14.28
CA VAL A 372 2.65 -17.13 13.93
C VAL A 372 2.66 -16.84 12.43
N ILE A 373 3.85 -16.91 11.80
CA ILE A 373 3.99 -16.72 10.34
C ILE A 373 3.34 -17.88 9.59
N ALA A 374 3.54 -19.12 10.04
CA ALA A 374 2.96 -20.31 9.42
C ALA A 374 1.46 -20.49 9.70
N ALA A 375 0.90 -19.78 10.68
CA ALA A 375 -0.50 -19.92 11.04
C ALA A 375 -1.41 -19.43 9.89
N PRO A 376 -2.38 -20.24 9.46
CA PRO A 376 -3.32 -19.85 8.42
C PRO A 376 -4.18 -18.66 8.85
N ALA A 377 -4.78 -17.95 7.89
CA ALA A 377 -5.71 -16.87 8.18
C ALA A 377 -7.00 -17.38 8.87
N ALA A 378 -7.39 -18.61 8.58
CA ALA A 378 -8.58 -19.26 9.12
C ALA A 378 -8.33 -20.75 9.41
N VAL A 379 -9.03 -21.29 10.39
CA VAL A 379 -9.05 -22.72 10.73
C VAL A 379 -10.49 -23.17 10.86
N ARG A 380 -10.87 -24.25 10.17
CA ARG A 380 -12.20 -24.84 10.28
C ARG A 380 -12.20 -26.02 11.25
N VAL A 381 -13.01 -25.93 12.30
CA VAL A 381 -13.27 -27.02 13.25
C VAL A 381 -14.46 -27.84 12.78
N SER A 382 -14.31 -29.16 12.69
CA SER A 382 -15.38 -30.08 12.29
C SER A 382 -15.37 -31.39 13.08
N GLY A 383 -16.54 -31.98 13.29
CA GLY A 383 -16.70 -33.27 13.97
C GLY A 383 -16.78 -33.20 15.49
N ALA A 384 -16.84 -32.00 16.08
CA ALA A 384 -17.15 -31.82 17.50
C ALA A 384 -18.59 -32.28 17.77
N ALA A 385 -18.87 -32.97 18.89
CA ALA A 385 -20.24 -33.42 19.17
C ALA A 385 -21.19 -32.27 19.54
N ALA A 386 -20.66 -31.14 20.02
CA ALA A 386 -21.46 -29.95 20.23
C ALA A 386 -21.28 -29.00 19.04
N ASP A 387 -22.39 -28.75 18.32
CA ASP A 387 -22.38 -27.98 17.07
C ASP A 387 -21.88 -26.54 17.24
N ASN A 388 -21.97 -26.00 18.46
CA ASN A 388 -21.45 -24.68 18.78
C ASN A 388 -19.93 -24.57 18.61
N TRP A 389 -19.18 -25.67 18.66
CA TRP A 389 -17.72 -25.68 18.43
C TRP A 389 -17.32 -25.86 16.97
N ASN A 390 -18.19 -26.42 16.13
CA ASN A 390 -17.94 -26.60 14.70
C ASN A 390 -18.06 -25.26 13.96
N GLY A 391 -17.20 -24.99 12.98
CA GLY A 391 -17.24 -23.79 12.14
C GLY A 391 -15.86 -23.19 11.86
N THR A 392 -15.84 -22.05 11.18
CA THR A 392 -14.60 -21.35 10.81
C THR A 392 -14.19 -20.36 11.89
N TYR A 393 -12.91 -20.42 12.27
CA TYR A 393 -12.28 -19.53 13.23
C TYR A 393 -11.25 -18.68 12.50
N LEU A 394 -11.40 -17.37 12.59
CA LEU A 394 -10.50 -16.40 11.97
C LEU A 394 -9.39 -16.03 12.93
N ARG A 395 -8.15 -16.02 12.44
CA ARG A 395 -6.96 -15.62 13.19
C ARG A 395 -7.14 -14.19 13.68
N GLN A 396 -6.99 -14.00 14.98
CA GLN A 396 -7.06 -12.68 15.60
C GLN A 396 -5.65 -12.11 15.69
N VAL A 397 -5.43 -10.97 15.06
CA VAL A 397 -4.19 -10.19 15.17
C VAL A 397 -4.32 -9.35 16.44
N HIS A 398 -3.72 -9.81 17.53
CA HIS A 398 -3.69 -9.05 18.78
C HIS A 398 -2.57 -8.01 18.72
N SER A 399 -2.94 -6.73 18.78
CA SER A 399 -2.00 -5.61 18.75
C SER A 399 -1.24 -5.35 20.06
N SER A 400 -1.43 -6.18 21.09
CA SER A 400 -1.00 -5.84 22.46
C SER A 400 -0.41 -6.99 23.29
N CYS A 401 -0.22 -8.19 22.75
CA CYS A 401 0.37 -9.27 23.54
C CYS A 401 1.23 -10.24 22.69
N PRO A 402 2.55 -10.02 22.67
CA PRO A 402 3.53 -10.65 21.74
C PRO A 402 3.84 -12.12 21.97
N THR A 403 3.76 -12.53 23.23
CA THR A 403 4.17 -13.87 23.71
C THR A 403 3.05 -14.88 23.57
N ARG A 404 2.05 -14.57 22.74
CA ARG A 404 0.85 -15.38 22.62
C ARG A 404 0.86 -16.05 21.27
N LEU A 405 0.78 -17.38 21.31
CA LEU A 405 0.44 -18.18 20.15
C LEU A 405 -0.82 -17.62 19.46
N PRO A 406 -0.94 -17.82 18.14
CA PRO A 406 -2.07 -17.33 17.39
C PRO A 406 -3.36 -17.83 18.03
N THR A 407 -4.29 -16.91 18.28
CA THR A 407 -5.64 -17.28 18.72
C THR A 407 -6.61 -17.04 17.59
N PHE A 408 -7.62 -17.90 17.47
CA PHE A 408 -8.63 -17.80 16.43
C PHE A 408 -9.98 -17.60 17.09
N CYS A 409 -10.81 -16.71 16.54
CA CYS A 409 -12.16 -16.43 17.02
C CYS A 409 -13.17 -16.88 15.98
N LYS A 410 -14.21 -17.58 16.43
CA LYS A 410 -15.34 -17.95 15.57
C LYS A 410 -16.16 -16.71 15.26
N THR A 411 -16.51 -16.49 13.99
CA THR A 411 -17.23 -15.29 13.54
C THR A 411 -18.63 -15.15 14.13
N GLU A 412 -19.30 -16.26 14.38
CA GLU A 412 -20.72 -16.32 14.73
C GLU A 412 -20.99 -16.62 16.21
N ALA A 413 -19.96 -16.86 17.02
CA ALA A 413 -20.12 -17.18 18.43
C ALA A 413 -18.91 -16.77 19.27
N ASP A 414 -19.10 -16.62 20.59
CA ASP A 414 -17.99 -16.43 21.53
C ASP A 414 -17.22 -17.74 21.79
N ALA A 415 -16.63 -18.26 20.72
CA ALA A 415 -15.80 -19.46 20.73
C ALA A 415 -14.41 -19.11 20.19
N TRP A 416 -13.40 -19.59 20.90
CA TRP A 416 -12.00 -19.26 20.68
C TRP A 416 -11.18 -20.55 20.60
N LEU A 417 -10.26 -20.60 19.64
CA LEU A 417 -9.21 -21.60 19.54
C LEU A 417 -7.90 -20.98 20.05
N TYR A 418 -7.32 -21.54 21.11
CA TYR A 418 -6.15 -20.97 21.81
C TYR A 418 -5.32 -22.07 22.48
N GLN A 419 -4.01 -21.83 22.67
CA GLN A 419 -3.16 -22.72 23.48
C GLN A 419 -3.17 -22.27 24.96
N CYS A 420 -3.30 -23.22 25.88
CA CYS A 420 -3.21 -23.02 27.32
C CYS A 420 -1.78 -23.22 27.83
N ASP A 421 -1.54 -22.85 29.10
CA ASP A 421 -0.23 -23.00 29.75
C ASP A 421 0.19 -24.46 29.99
N ASP A 422 -0.72 -25.43 29.79
CA ASP A 422 -0.44 -26.87 29.84
C ASP A 422 0.09 -27.43 28.51
N GLY A 423 0.38 -26.57 27.53
CA GLY A 423 0.90 -26.95 26.22
C GLY A 423 -0.13 -27.58 25.28
N ARG A 424 -1.43 -27.47 25.58
CA ARG A 424 -2.51 -28.01 24.73
C ARG A 424 -3.32 -26.88 24.09
N TRP A 425 -3.84 -27.14 22.90
CA TRP A 425 -4.85 -26.30 22.26
C TRP A 425 -6.24 -26.61 22.79
N TYR A 426 -7.07 -25.59 22.90
CA TYR A 426 -8.44 -25.67 23.35
C TYR A 426 -9.37 -24.90 22.43
N VAL A 427 -10.59 -25.42 22.27
CA VAL A 427 -11.73 -24.65 21.78
C VAL A 427 -12.65 -24.33 22.96
N GLY A 428 -12.82 -23.06 23.30
CA GLY A 428 -13.58 -22.64 24.47
C GLY A 428 -14.02 -21.18 24.45
N GLN A 429 -14.72 -20.75 25.50
CA GLN A 429 -15.18 -19.36 25.64
C GLN A 429 -14.05 -18.36 25.95
N LYS A 430 -14.25 -17.08 25.63
CA LYS A 430 -13.28 -15.99 25.84
C LYS A 430 -12.70 -15.94 27.26
N LYS A 431 -13.54 -16.13 28.28
CA LYS A 431 -13.10 -16.11 29.69
C LYS A 431 -11.99 -17.13 30.02
N HIS A 432 -11.95 -18.26 29.34
CA HIS A 432 -10.93 -19.29 29.55
C HIS A 432 -9.68 -18.98 28.72
N LYS A 433 -9.87 -18.45 27.51
CA LYS A 433 -8.79 -17.94 26.66
C LYS A 433 -8.01 -16.82 27.34
N ASP A 434 -8.70 -15.86 27.95
CA ASP A 434 -8.10 -14.74 28.65
C ASP A 434 -7.32 -15.19 29.90
N LYS A 435 -7.75 -16.29 30.53
CA LYS A 435 -7.09 -16.93 31.68
C LYS A 435 -6.10 -18.04 31.31
N ARG A 436 -5.96 -18.38 30.03
CA ARG A 436 -5.18 -19.52 29.51
C ARG A 436 -5.39 -20.84 30.24
N CYS A 437 -6.62 -21.08 30.68
CA CYS A 437 -6.96 -22.28 31.42
C CYS A 437 -7.85 -23.20 30.58
N ALA A 438 -7.84 -24.49 30.97
CA ALA A 438 -8.66 -25.51 30.35
C ALA A 438 -10.15 -25.11 30.40
N GLY A 439 -10.74 -24.95 29.22
CA GLY A 439 -12.18 -24.70 29.07
C GLY A 439 -12.99 -26.00 29.06
N ARG A 440 -14.31 -25.89 29.25
CA ARG A 440 -15.26 -26.96 28.91
C ARG A 440 -15.47 -26.94 27.39
N GLY A 441 -14.73 -27.75 26.65
CA GLY A 441 -14.78 -27.79 25.19
C GLY A 441 -13.87 -28.85 24.58
N LEU A 442 -13.33 -28.57 23.40
CA LEU A 442 -12.37 -29.45 22.75
C LEU A 442 -10.98 -29.20 23.31
N ARG A 443 -10.15 -30.24 23.36
CA ARG A 443 -8.73 -30.11 23.66
C ARG A 443 -7.89 -30.92 22.68
N SER A 444 -6.67 -30.49 22.44
CA SER A 444 -5.68 -31.30 21.76
C SER A 444 -4.87 -32.18 22.72
N SER A 445 -4.03 -33.04 22.17
CA SER A 445 -2.87 -33.60 22.85
C SER A 445 -1.89 -32.51 23.29
N VAL A 446 -0.94 -32.84 24.16
CA VAL A 446 0.20 -31.95 24.45
C VAL A 446 0.95 -31.73 23.15
N CYS A 447 1.26 -30.48 22.86
CA CYS A 447 1.96 -30.06 21.65
C CYS A 447 3.27 -29.39 22.08
N ASP A 448 4.25 -29.42 21.19
CA ASP A 448 5.45 -28.61 21.40
C ASP A 448 5.08 -27.11 21.32
N VAL A 449 5.89 -26.28 21.96
CA VAL A 449 5.76 -24.82 21.84
C VAL A 449 5.80 -24.46 20.35
N GLY A 450 4.88 -23.62 19.88
CA GLY A 450 4.81 -23.23 18.46
C GLY A 450 4.08 -24.21 17.53
N GLU A 451 3.76 -25.43 17.96
CA GLU A 451 3.03 -26.36 17.12
C GLU A 451 1.58 -25.87 16.90
N LEU A 452 1.15 -25.82 15.64
CA LEU A 452 -0.15 -25.29 15.24
C LEU A 452 -1.29 -26.27 15.53
N PRO A 453 -2.52 -25.77 15.79
CA PRO A 453 -3.59 -26.60 16.30
C PRO A 453 -3.95 -27.78 15.39
N PHE A 454 -3.83 -27.63 14.08
CA PHE A 454 -4.18 -28.66 13.09
C PHE A 454 -3.15 -29.79 12.94
N LEU A 455 -1.97 -29.66 13.56
CA LEU A 455 -0.98 -30.75 13.64
C LEU A 455 -1.22 -31.66 14.85
N ALA A 456 -1.92 -31.15 15.87
CA ALA A 456 -2.20 -31.86 17.09
C ALA A 456 -3.35 -32.86 16.95
N ALA A 457 -3.34 -33.93 17.75
CA ALA A 457 -4.48 -34.84 17.87
C ALA A 457 -5.58 -34.21 18.75
N TRP A 458 -6.85 -34.29 18.37
CA TRP A 458 -7.96 -33.64 19.07
C TRP A 458 -8.94 -34.63 19.69
N ASP A 459 -9.27 -34.38 20.96
CA ASP A 459 -10.24 -35.14 21.74
C ASP A 459 -11.31 -34.21 22.35
N GLU A 460 -12.54 -34.72 22.48
CA GLU A 460 -13.62 -34.00 23.15
C GLU A 460 -13.49 -34.17 24.67
N HIS A 461 -13.25 -33.08 25.39
CA HIS A 461 -13.14 -33.14 26.85
C HIS A 461 -14.53 -33.06 27.50
N ARG A 462 -15.14 -34.22 27.79
CA ARG A 462 -16.32 -34.27 28.65
C ARG A 462 -15.92 -34.34 30.11
N TRP A 463 -16.22 -33.28 30.88
CA TRP A 463 -16.18 -33.33 32.34
C TRP A 463 -17.36 -34.19 32.81
N ARG A 464 -17.16 -35.48 33.06
CA ARG A 464 -18.06 -36.26 33.91
C ARG A 464 -17.62 -36.05 35.35
N TYR A 465 -18.53 -35.60 36.21
CA TYR A 465 -18.27 -35.36 37.64
C TYR A 465 -17.92 -36.64 38.43
N THR A 466 -17.93 -37.81 37.79
CA THR A 466 -17.61 -39.11 38.38
C THR A 466 -16.52 -39.80 37.56
N MET A 467 -15.27 -39.67 38.04
CA MET A 467 -14.04 -40.36 37.60
C MET A 467 -13.61 -40.27 36.11
N PRO A 468 -12.30 -40.16 35.82
CA PRO A 468 -11.79 -39.94 34.47
C PRO A 468 -11.60 -41.28 33.73
N LEU A 469 -12.68 -41.88 33.25
CA LEU A 469 -12.57 -42.87 32.18
C LEU A 469 -12.68 -42.12 30.84
N PHE A 470 -11.52 -41.94 30.20
CA PHE A 470 -11.40 -41.35 28.87
C PHE A 470 -11.70 -42.41 27.82
N GLU A 471 -12.87 -42.33 27.19
CA GLU A 471 -13.15 -43.04 25.95
C GLU A 471 -13.15 -42.03 24.79
N PRO A 472 -12.13 -42.06 23.89
CA PRO A 472 -12.09 -41.17 22.73
C PRO A 472 -13.22 -41.57 21.78
N THR A 473 -14.35 -40.86 21.85
CA THR A 473 -15.59 -41.31 21.23
C THR A 473 -15.77 -40.80 19.79
N LYS A 474 -15.07 -39.73 19.37
CA LYS A 474 -15.07 -39.19 17.99
C LYS A 474 -13.78 -38.42 17.67
N ARG A 475 -13.20 -38.66 16.49
CA ARG A 475 -12.05 -37.89 15.96
C ARG A 475 -12.52 -36.55 15.42
N VAL A 476 -12.14 -35.45 16.08
CA VAL A 476 -12.33 -34.09 15.57
C VAL A 476 -11.27 -33.80 14.51
N LYS A 477 -11.65 -33.14 13.42
CA LYS A 477 -10.73 -32.72 12.35
C LYS A 477 -10.68 -31.20 12.27
N LEU A 478 -9.46 -30.66 12.30
CA LEU A 478 -9.19 -29.29 11.89
C LEU A 478 -8.75 -29.29 10.44
N LEU A 479 -9.41 -28.47 9.62
CA LEU A 479 -9.07 -28.28 8.22
C LEU A 479 -8.54 -26.86 8.05
N LEU A 480 -7.49 -26.72 7.24
CA LEU A 480 -7.03 -25.43 6.76
C LEU A 480 -8.02 -24.94 5.71
N GLU A 481 -8.47 -23.69 5.82
CA GLU A 481 -9.15 -22.99 4.73
C GLU A 481 -8.12 -22.08 4.07
N ASP A 482 -7.89 -22.30 2.77
CA ASP A 482 -6.96 -21.53 1.94
C ASP A 482 -7.42 -20.08 1.73
#